data_AF-A0AAW6Y3T0-F1
#
_entry.id   AF-A0AAW6Y3T0-F1
#
_cell.length_a   1.000
_cell.length_b   1.000
_cell.length_c   1.000
_cell.angle_alpha   90.00
_cell.angle_beta   90.00
_cell.angle_gamma   90.00
#
_symmetry.space_group_name_H-M   'P 1'
#
loop_
_entity.id
_entity.type
_entity.pdbx_description
1 polymer ?
#
loop_
_entity_poly.entity_id
_entity_poly.type
_entity_poly.pdbx_seq_one_letter_code
_entity_poly.pdbx_strand_id
1 'polypeptide(L)'
;MAADNATNNQTKIDLVKKVYLTKVDLGSEHNRVTTPELQKIIRQFNKFDTNIRKQPDMELGCDMPIHYYLGFGQDHPDNFHKTLQVKVTSPHTVRATFKQFDGHRVGADFMLKCTGNRCLIDDFKMIGDQTSIKTDYKLVLRKQKCE
;
A
#
# COMPACT_ATOMS: atom_id res chain seq x y z
N MET A 1 19.93 18.98 -14.89
CA MET A 1 19.83 18.09 -13.71
C MET A 1 18.74 18.49 -12.70
N ALA A 2 18.27 19.75 -12.62
CA ALA A 2 17.14 20.11 -11.75
C ALA A 2 15.76 19.70 -12.30
N ALA A 3 15.59 19.71 -13.63
CA ALA A 3 14.34 19.32 -14.30
C ALA A 3 14.01 17.83 -14.14
N ASP A 4 15.04 16.95 -14.18
CA ASP A 4 14.85 15.50 -14.03
C ASP A 4 14.35 15.12 -12.63
N ASN A 5 14.77 15.85 -11.59
CA ASN A 5 14.33 15.62 -10.21
C ASN A 5 12.88 16.08 -9.96
N ALA A 6 12.48 17.23 -10.52
CA ALA A 6 11.12 17.74 -10.36
C ALA A 6 10.08 16.88 -11.10
N THR A 7 10.36 16.48 -12.34
CA THR A 7 9.49 15.60 -13.14
C THR A 7 9.37 14.20 -12.51
N ASN A 8 10.46 13.68 -11.94
CA ASN A 8 10.44 12.41 -11.21
C ASN A 8 9.60 12.50 -9.92
N ASN A 9 9.67 13.61 -9.19
CA ASN A 9 8.84 13.82 -7.99
C ASN A 9 7.35 13.91 -8.31
N GLN A 10 6.97 14.59 -9.40
CA GLN A 10 5.57 14.65 -9.81
C GLN A 10 5.04 13.25 -10.20
N THR A 11 5.83 12.48 -10.96
CA THR A 11 5.48 11.10 -11.32
C THR A 11 5.23 10.21 -10.10
N LYS A 12 6.07 10.34 -9.07
CA LYS A 12 5.90 9.62 -7.79
C LYS A 12 4.61 10.02 -7.07
N ILE A 13 4.32 11.32 -7.02
CA ILE A 13 3.11 11.86 -6.39
C ILE A 13 1.86 11.37 -7.12
N ASP A 14 1.85 11.42 -8.45
CA ASP A 14 0.71 11.03 -9.27
C ASP A 14 0.42 9.53 -9.15
N LEU A 15 1.47 8.71 -9.10
CA LEU A 15 1.35 7.27 -8.83
C LEU A 15 0.63 7.00 -7.50
N VAL A 16 1.04 7.67 -6.42
CA VAL A 16 0.44 7.46 -5.09
C VAL A 16 -0.96 8.05 -5.02
N LYS A 17 -1.21 9.23 -5.60
CA LYS A 17 -2.56 9.79 -5.71
C LYS A 17 -3.51 8.83 -6.44
N LYS A 18 -3.03 8.18 -7.50
CA LYS A 18 -3.82 7.20 -8.25
C LYS A 18 -4.29 6.05 -7.37
N VAL A 19 -3.43 5.52 -6.49
CA VAL A 19 -3.80 4.46 -5.53
C VAL A 19 -5.04 4.86 -4.71
N TYR A 20 -5.02 6.05 -4.11
CA TYR A 20 -6.11 6.53 -3.27
C TYR A 20 -7.36 6.94 -4.06
N LEU A 21 -7.20 7.71 -5.14
CA LEU A 21 -8.33 8.36 -5.82
C LEU A 21 -9.04 7.45 -6.81
N THR A 22 -8.31 6.53 -7.45
CA THR A 22 -8.90 5.61 -8.43
C THR A 22 -9.19 4.23 -7.84
N LYS A 23 -9.07 4.10 -6.51
CA LYS A 23 -9.24 2.85 -5.75
C LYS A 23 -8.52 1.69 -6.44
N VAL A 24 -7.24 1.91 -6.79
CA VAL A 24 -6.45 0.84 -7.41
C VAL A 24 -6.41 -0.33 -6.44
N ASP A 25 -6.99 -1.45 -6.84
CA ASP A 25 -6.87 -2.68 -6.08
C ASP A 25 -5.43 -3.20 -6.16
N LEU A 26 -4.62 -2.82 -5.16
CA LEU A 26 -3.25 -3.29 -5.00
C LEU A 26 -3.19 -4.80 -4.71
N GLY A 27 -4.30 -5.41 -4.26
CA GLY A 27 -4.46 -6.85 -4.08
C GLY A 27 -4.66 -7.62 -5.39
N SER A 28 -5.11 -6.93 -6.44
CA SER A 28 -5.38 -7.55 -7.74
C SER A 28 -4.13 -8.07 -8.42
N GLU A 29 -4.20 -9.27 -9.01
CA GLU A 29 -3.13 -9.85 -9.82
C GLU A 29 -2.83 -9.07 -11.10
N HIS A 30 -3.73 -8.16 -11.50
CA HIS A 30 -3.62 -7.33 -12.70
C HIS A 30 -3.14 -5.91 -12.41
N ASN A 31 -2.87 -5.56 -11.14
CA ASN A 31 -2.35 -4.24 -10.83
C ASN A 31 -0.99 -4.03 -11.53
N ARG A 32 -0.79 -2.86 -12.15
CA ARG A 32 0.43 -2.52 -12.92
C ARG A 32 1.29 -1.46 -12.23
N VAL A 33 0.94 -1.13 -10.99
CA VAL A 33 1.55 -0.03 -10.24
C VAL A 33 2.55 -0.50 -9.19
N THR A 34 2.59 -1.81 -8.90
CA THR A 34 3.56 -2.42 -7.99
C THR A 34 4.75 -3.03 -8.75
N THR A 35 5.85 -3.26 -8.05
CA THR A 35 6.99 -4.01 -8.60
C THR A 35 6.63 -5.49 -8.77
N PRO A 36 7.26 -6.22 -9.71
CA PRO A 36 7.01 -7.65 -9.86
C PRO A 36 7.26 -8.46 -8.58
N GLU A 37 8.22 -8.03 -7.75
CA GLU A 37 8.50 -8.67 -6.46
C GLU A 37 7.34 -8.48 -5.48
N LEU A 38 6.88 -7.24 -5.26
CA LEU A 38 5.75 -6.97 -4.38
C LEU A 38 4.49 -7.69 -4.86
N GLN A 39 4.24 -7.65 -6.16
CA GLN A 39 3.11 -8.33 -6.77
C GLN A 39 3.14 -9.85 -6.53
N LYS A 40 4.32 -10.48 -6.65
CA LYS A 40 4.49 -11.91 -6.35
C LYS A 40 4.15 -12.22 -4.89
N ILE A 41 4.58 -11.37 -3.96
CA ILE A 41 4.33 -11.57 -2.51
C ILE A 41 2.84 -11.44 -2.19
N ILE A 42 2.17 -10.41 -2.72
CA ILE A 42 0.73 -10.21 -2.55
C ILE A 42 -0.05 -11.41 -3.10
N ARG A 43 0.30 -11.92 -4.30
CA ARG A 43 -0.35 -13.11 -4.87
C ARG A 43 -0.16 -14.35 -4.01
N GLN A 44 1.06 -14.58 -3.53
CA GLN A 44 1.35 -15.72 -2.66
C GLN A 44 0.58 -15.63 -1.35
N PHE A 45 0.53 -14.44 -0.74
CA PHE A 45 -0.23 -14.18 0.48
C PHE A 45 -1.73 -14.39 0.25
N ASN A 46 -2.33 -13.79 -0.79
CA ASN A 46 -3.75 -13.95 -1.09
C ASN A 46 -4.14 -15.42 -1.32
N LYS A 47 -3.28 -16.19 -1.99
CA LYS A 47 -3.49 -17.63 -2.17
C LYS A 47 -3.44 -18.37 -0.83
N PHE A 48 -2.47 -18.04 0.03
CA PHE A 48 -2.37 -18.61 1.36
C PHE A 48 -3.59 -18.26 2.22
N ASP A 49 -3.95 -16.97 2.30
CA ASP A 49 -5.12 -16.46 3.02
C ASP A 49 -6.42 -17.14 2.57
N THR A 50 -6.62 -17.27 1.24
CA THR A 50 -7.76 -17.99 0.67
C THR A 50 -7.81 -19.46 1.11
N ASN A 51 -6.66 -20.11 1.28
CA ASN A 51 -6.61 -21.49 1.77
C ASN A 51 -6.90 -21.58 3.26
N ILE A 52 -6.44 -20.61 4.06
CA ILE A 52 -6.78 -20.53 5.49
C ILE A 52 -8.28 -20.31 5.69
N ARG A 53 -8.90 -19.40 4.92
CA ARG A 53 -10.36 -19.12 4.97
C ARG A 53 -11.25 -20.32 4.67
N LYS A 54 -10.72 -21.35 4.01
CA LYS A 54 -11.46 -22.60 3.73
C LYS A 54 -11.48 -23.56 4.92
N GLN A 55 -10.73 -23.29 5.98
CA GLN A 55 -10.70 -24.13 7.17
C GLN A 55 -11.89 -23.78 8.09
N PRO A 56 -12.50 -24.77 8.79
CA PRO A 56 -13.78 -24.60 9.49
C PRO A 56 -13.82 -23.49 10.55
N ASP A 57 -12.68 -23.20 11.19
CA ASP A 57 -12.59 -22.25 12.30
C ASP A 57 -11.83 -20.96 11.94
N MET A 58 -11.51 -20.74 10.65
CA MET A 58 -10.62 -19.67 10.20
C MET A 58 -11.23 -18.80 9.08
N GLU A 59 -12.54 -18.58 9.09
CA GLU A 59 -13.25 -17.82 8.06
C GLU A 59 -12.72 -16.39 7.84
N LEU A 60 -12.13 -15.79 8.89
CA LEU A 60 -11.53 -14.44 8.84
C LEU A 60 -10.16 -14.40 8.14
N GLY A 61 -9.54 -15.55 7.91
CA GLY A 61 -8.20 -15.64 7.32
C GLY A 61 -7.13 -15.03 8.24
N CYS A 62 -6.16 -14.36 7.63
CA CYS A 62 -5.07 -13.69 8.33
C CYS A 62 -5.40 -12.28 8.83
N ASP A 63 -6.57 -11.73 8.50
CA ASP A 63 -7.00 -10.37 8.89
C ASP A 63 -5.95 -9.26 8.61
N MET A 64 -5.24 -9.35 7.48
CA MET A 64 -4.28 -8.33 7.03
C MET A 64 -4.70 -7.69 5.70
N PRO A 65 -5.89 -7.07 5.61
CA PRO A 65 -6.35 -6.50 4.35
C PRO A 65 -5.53 -5.25 3.99
N ILE A 66 -5.22 -5.11 2.70
CA ILE A 66 -4.36 -4.04 2.17
C ILE A 66 -4.84 -2.64 2.55
N HIS A 67 -6.16 -2.42 2.65
CA HIS A 67 -6.70 -1.09 2.91
C HIS A 67 -6.29 -0.54 4.30
N TYR A 68 -6.03 -1.40 5.29
CA TYR A 68 -5.49 -1.00 6.59
C TYR A 68 -4.10 -0.39 6.47
N TYR A 69 -3.23 -0.98 5.64
CA TYR A 69 -1.90 -0.44 5.36
C TYR A 69 -1.94 0.92 4.64
N LEU A 70 -3.08 1.28 4.03
CA LEU A 70 -3.31 2.60 3.40
C LEU A 70 -3.87 3.63 4.38
N GLY A 71 -4.15 3.23 5.63
CA GLY A 71 -4.78 4.04 6.67
C GLY A 71 -6.31 4.11 6.56
N PHE A 72 -6.94 3.32 5.68
CA PHE A 72 -8.39 3.17 5.69
C PHE A 72 -8.80 2.25 6.84
N GLY A 73 -9.83 2.61 7.59
CA GLY A 73 -10.49 1.67 8.51
C GLY A 73 -11.57 0.85 7.78
N GLN A 74 -12.44 0.21 8.56
CA GLN A 74 -13.68 -0.39 8.03
C GLN A 74 -14.56 0.68 7.36
N ASP A 75 -14.63 1.86 7.99
CA ASP A 75 -15.26 3.05 7.46
C ASP A 75 -14.20 4.13 7.17
N HIS A 76 -14.43 4.92 6.13
CA HIS A 76 -13.62 6.09 5.81
C HIS A 76 -14.51 7.25 5.37
N PRO A 77 -14.13 8.51 5.58
CA PRO A 77 -14.96 9.64 5.16
C PRO A 77 -15.08 9.70 3.64
N ASP A 78 -16.31 9.80 3.10
CA ASP A 78 -16.55 9.92 1.66
C ASP A 78 -15.79 11.09 1.01
N ASN A 79 -15.54 12.13 1.79
CA ASN A 79 -14.82 13.33 1.38
C ASN A 79 -13.31 13.29 1.67
N PHE A 80 -12.73 12.13 2.02
CA PHE A 80 -11.30 12.03 2.36
C PHE A 80 -10.40 12.64 1.28
N HIS A 81 -10.80 12.50 0.01
CA HIS A 81 -10.10 13.06 -1.15
C HIS A 81 -9.86 14.58 -1.06
N LYS A 82 -10.73 15.33 -0.36
CA LYS A 82 -10.56 16.78 -0.12
C LYS A 82 -9.43 17.10 0.85
N THR A 83 -9.05 16.13 1.68
CA THR A 83 -8.01 16.27 2.72
C THR A 83 -6.75 15.48 2.40
N LEU A 84 -6.76 14.73 1.28
CA LEU A 84 -5.64 13.94 0.81
C LEU A 84 -4.46 14.85 0.47
N GLN A 85 -3.34 14.64 1.17
CA GLN A 85 -2.05 15.27 0.91
C GLN A 85 -1.06 14.18 0.55
N VAL A 86 -0.35 14.38 -0.56
CA VAL A 86 0.68 13.47 -1.05
C VAL A 86 1.96 14.27 -1.24
N LYS A 87 3.05 13.83 -0.60
CA LYS A 87 4.34 14.53 -0.63
C LYS A 87 5.50 13.54 -0.71
N VAL A 88 6.53 13.89 -1.47
CA VAL A 88 7.81 13.19 -1.43
C VAL A 88 8.49 13.54 -0.10
N THR A 89 8.79 12.54 0.73
CA THR A 89 9.47 12.72 2.03
C THR A 89 10.94 12.34 1.96
N SER A 90 11.30 11.46 1.02
CA SER A 90 12.68 11.09 0.73
C SER A 90 12.80 10.73 -0.76
N PRO A 91 14.01 10.55 -1.32
CA PRO A 91 14.20 10.17 -2.72
C PRO A 91 13.39 8.94 -3.16
N HIS A 92 13.13 8.00 -2.26
CA HIS A 92 12.39 6.75 -2.55
C HIS A 92 11.07 6.65 -1.79
N THR A 93 10.68 7.67 -1.02
CA THR A 93 9.49 7.60 -0.17
C THR A 93 8.52 8.72 -0.51
N VAL A 94 7.27 8.33 -0.74
CA VAL A 94 6.14 9.25 -0.85
C VAL A 94 5.18 8.96 0.30
N ARG A 95 4.82 10.01 1.04
CA ARG A 95 3.82 9.95 2.08
C ARG A 95 2.49 10.43 1.56
N ALA A 96 1.45 9.63 1.74
CA ALA A 96 0.06 10.05 1.57
C ALA A 96 -0.63 10.12 2.94
N THR A 97 -1.40 11.17 3.18
CA THR A 97 -2.23 11.30 4.39
C THR A 97 -3.57 11.93 4.09
N PHE A 98 -4.59 11.56 4.83
CA PHE A 98 -5.91 12.19 4.78
C PHE A 98 -6.48 12.25 6.20
N LYS A 99 -7.54 13.04 6.41
CA LYS A 99 -8.24 13.11 7.71
C LYS A 99 -9.33 12.04 7.79
N GLN A 100 -9.40 11.32 8.90
CA GLN A 100 -10.55 10.49 9.23
C GLN A 100 -11.71 11.31 9.84
N PHE A 101 -12.82 10.65 10.16
CA PHE A 101 -14.02 11.27 10.74
C PHE A 101 -13.76 12.02 12.05
N ASP A 102 -12.86 11.49 12.88
CA ASP A 102 -12.40 12.08 14.15
C ASP A 102 -11.42 13.26 13.97
N GLY A 103 -11.08 13.60 12.71
CA GLY A 103 -10.14 14.65 12.36
C GLY A 103 -8.67 14.25 12.45
N HIS A 104 -8.34 13.05 12.95
CA HIS A 104 -6.97 12.55 13.00
C HIS A 104 -6.44 12.29 11.58
N ARG A 105 -5.16 12.59 11.37
CA ARG A 105 -4.49 12.30 10.09
C ARG A 105 -3.91 10.90 10.12
N VAL A 106 -4.35 10.09 9.16
CA VAL A 106 -3.85 8.75 8.91
C VAL A 106 -3.26 8.68 7.51
N GLY A 107 -2.60 7.57 7.18
CA GLY A 107 -2.14 7.29 5.83
C GLY A 107 -0.93 6.38 5.81
N ALA A 108 -0.19 6.41 4.72
CA ALA A 108 0.87 5.46 4.44
C ALA A 108 2.11 6.12 3.85
N ASP A 109 3.25 5.50 4.14
CA ASP A 109 4.51 5.72 3.44
C ASP A 109 4.69 4.66 2.35
N PHE A 110 4.87 5.11 1.11
CA PHE A 110 5.11 4.28 -0.07
C PHE A 110 6.58 4.32 -0.43
N MET A 111 7.21 3.16 -0.45
CA MET A 111 8.56 2.97 -0.97
C MET A 111 8.48 2.70 -2.47
N LEU A 112 9.12 3.55 -3.27
CA LEU A 112 9.04 3.52 -4.73
C LEU A 112 10.40 3.18 -5.36
N LYS A 113 10.37 2.35 -6.41
CA LYS A 113 11.48 2.13 -7.34
C LYS A 113 11.18 2.83 -8.66
N CYS A 114 12.08 3.71 -9.09
CA CYS A 114 11.92 4.47 -10.33
C CYS A 114 13.08 4.16 -11.29
N THR A 115 12.73 3.94 -12.55
CA THR A 115 13.69 3.76 -13.66
C THR A 115 13.31 4.72 -14.77
N GLY A 116 14.15 5.72 -15.03
CA GLY A 116 13.79 6.85 -15.87
C GLY A 116 12.54 7.56 -15.32
N ASN A 117 11.55 7.78 -16.19
CA ASN A 117 10.29 8.44 -15.83
C ASN A 117 9.17 7.46 -15.42
N ARG A 118 9.50 6.22 -15.05
CA ARG A 118 8.53 5.22 -14.59
C ARG A 118 8.84 4.84 -13.15
N CYS A 119 7.87 5.01 -12.27
CA CYS A 119 7.93 4.57 -10.88
C CYS A 119 6.95 3.42 -10.63
N LEU A 120 7.32 2.52 -9.73
CA LEU A 120 6.49 1.42 -9.24
C LEU A 120 6.58 1.38 -7.71
N ILE A 121 5.49 0.99 -7.07
CA ILE A 121 5.42 0.76 -5.62
C ILE A 121 6.15 -0.53 -5.31
N ASP A 122 7.25 -0.42 -4.58
CA ASP A 122 8.02 -1.58 -4.16
C ASP A 122 7.57 -2.14 -2.82
N ASP A 123 7.08 -1.26 -1.93
CA ASP A 123 6.57 -1.62 -0.61
C ASP A 123 5.77 -0.43 -0.05
N PHE A 124 4.97 -0.65 1.00
CA PHE A 124 4.30 0.42 1.72
C PHE A 124 3.92 0.00 3.14
N LYS A 125 3.73 0.99 4.01
CA LYS A 125 3.31 0.78 5.39
C LYS A 125 2.46 1.92 5.91
N MET A 126 1.60 1.65 6.88
CA MET A 126 0.88 2.71 7.59
C MET A 126 1.88 3.58 8.36
N ILE A 127 1.58 4.88 8.46
CA ILE A 127 2.41 5.82 9.20
C ILE A 127 2.36 5.46 10.69
N GLY A 128 3.53 5.28 11.30
CA GLY A 128 3.66 4.86 12.70
C GLY A 128 4.03 3.39 12.85
N ASP A 129 3.74 2.57 11.84
CA ASP A 129 4.03 1.14 11.91
C ASP A 129 5.53 0.84 11.76
N GLN A 130 5.95 -0.19 12.50
CA GLN A 130 7.32 -0.69 12.44
C GLN A 130 7.56 -1.54 11.20
N THR A 131 6.57 -2.32 10.80
CA THR A 131 6.65 -3.24 9.66
C THR A 131 5.91 -2.69 8.44
N SER A 132 6.11 -3.35 7.31
CA SER A 132 5.49 -3.03 6.04
C SER A 132 4.74 -4.23 5.51
N ILE A 133 3.87 -4.02 4.53
CA ILE A 133 3.14 -5.13 3.91
C ILE A 133 4.09 -6.20 3.36
N LYS A 134 5.22 -5.81 2.75
CA LYS A 134 6.20 -6.78 2.24
C LYS A 134 6.79 -7.60 3.39
N THR A 135 7.04 -6.97 4.54
CA THR A 135 7.62 -7.62 5.72
C THR A 135 6.63 -8.59 6.35
N ASP A 136 5.40 -8.14 6.60
CA ASP A 136 4.37 -8.93 7.26
C ASP A 136 3.95 -10.13 6.40
N TYR A 137 3.71 -9.91 5.10
CA TYR A 137 3.32 -11.01 4.21
C TYR A 137 4.44 -12.03 4.04
N LYS A 138 5.70 -11.59 3.95
CA LYS A 138 6.85 -12.52 3.95
C LYS A 138 6.93 -13.32 5.25
N LEU A 139 6.61 -12.71 6.39
CA LEU A 139 6.62 -13.40 7.68
C LEU A 139 5.55 -14.50 7.73
N VAL A 140 4.31 -14.19 7.34
CA VAL A 140 3.20 -15.15 7.25
C VAL A 140 3.54 -16.29 6.30
N LEU A 141 4.01 -15.96 5.10
CA LEU A 141 4.39 -16.97 4.10
C LEU A 141 5.55 -17.84 4.56
N ARG A 142 6.49 -17.31 5.34
CA ARG A 142 7.59 -18.09 5.91
C ARG A 142 7.11 -19.01 7.02
N LYS A 143 6.24 -18.52 7.91
CA LYS A 143 5.72 -19.28 9.05
C LYS A 143 4.60 -20.25 8.66
N GLN A 144 4.00 -20.07 7.48
CA GLN A 144 2.80 -20.76 7.04
C GLN A 144 1.65 -20.64 8.06
N LYS A 145 1.54 -19.47 8.71
CA LYS A 145 0.56 -19.20 9.76
C LYS A 145 0.22 -17.71 9.83
N CYS A 146 -1.05 -17.41 10.09
CA CYS A 146 -1.52 -16.10 10.51
C CYS A 146 -1.27 -15.97 12.03
N GLU A 147 -0.41 -15.05 12.45
CA GLU A 147 -0.11 -14.77 13.86
C GLU A 147 -0.39 -13.32 14.18
#